data_AF-A0A4U1IVJ4-F1
#
_entry.id   AF-A0A4U1IVJ4-F1
#
_cell.length_a   1.000
_cell.length_b   1.000
_cell.length_c   1.000
_cell.angle_alpha   90.00
_cell.angle_beta   90.00
_cell.angle_gamma   90.00
#
_symmetry.space_group_name_H-M   'P 1'
#
loop_
_entity.id
_entity.type
_entity.pdbx_description
1 polymer ?
#
loop_
_entity_poly.entity_id
_entity_poly.type
_entity_poly.pdbx_seq_one_letter_code
_entity_poly.pdbx_strand_id
1 'polypeptide(L)' 'MIAASVEIGKNEDLMEAARRRRPKPNLNRCLDAAAAGGVMWENLCNDMTNSTDAGECWDKTLRSEQMKRNWCFNRFKKH' A
#
# COMPACT_ATOMS: atom_id res chain seq x y z
N MET A 1 3.98 -20.41 37.04
CA MET A 1 3.26 -19.34 36.30
C MET A 1 3.98 -19.17 34.97
N ILE A 2 3.29 -19.43 33.86
CA ILE A 2 3.89 -19.50 32.52
C ILE A 2 4.17 -18.07 32.02
N ALA A 3 5.39 -17.85 31.53
CA ALA A 3 5.91 -16.59 31.05
C ALA A 3 5.19 -16.12 29.78
N ALA A 4 4.45 -15.02 29.87
CA ALA A 4 3.86 -14.32 28.73
C ALA A 4 4.68 -13.06 28.42
N SER A 5 5.85 -13.20 27.77
CA SER A 5 6.64 -12.04 27.33
C SER A 5 7.45 -12.26 26.05
N VAL A 6 7.21 -13.33 25.28
CA VAL A 6 8.10 -13.73 24.17
C VAL A 6 7.37 -13.91 22.84
N GLU A 7 6.48 -13.00 22.45
CA GLU A 7 5.87 -13.10 21.09
C GLU A 7 5.77 -11.78 20.32
N ILE A 8 6.02 -10.63 20.95
CA ILE A 8 5.82 -9.33 20.28
C ILE A 8 6.94 -9.05 19.24
N GLY A 9 8.20 -9.37 19.54
CA GLY A 9 9.33 -9.06 18.65
C GLY A 9 9.48 -9.96 17.41
N LYS A 10 8.86 -11.14 17.36
CA LYS A 10 8.93 -12.05 16.19
C LYS A 10 7.96 -11.66 15.08
N ASN A 11 6.83 -11.04 15.45
CA ASN A 11 5.80 -10.67 14.49
C ASN A 11 6.16 -9.39 13.73
N GLU A 12 6.84 -8.44 14.36
CA GLU A 12 7.27 -7.20 13.70
C GLU A 12 8.30 -7.48 12.59
N ASP A 13 9.27 -8.36 12.86
CA ASP A 13 10.27 -8.78 11.88
C ASP A 13 9.64 -9.57 10.73
N LEU A 14 8.65 -10.43 11.04
CA LEU A 14 7.90 -11.19 10.03
C LEU A 14 7.01 -10.28 9.17
N MET A 15 6.33 -9.29 9.78
CA MET A 15 5.51 -8.31 9.05
C MET A 15 6.37 -7.37 8.21
N GLU A 16 7.54 -6.98 8.69
CA GLU A 16 8.48 -6.17 7.93
C GLU A 16 9.14 -6.97 6.80
N ALA A 17 9.55 -8.22 7.04
CA ALA A 17 10.02 -9.13 6.01
C ALA A 17 8.93 -9.43 4.96
N ALA A 18 7.67 -9.58 5.39
CA ALA A 18 6.53 -9.71 4.49
C ALA A 18 6.34 -8.46 3.64
N ARG A 19 6.41 -7.25 4.23
CA ARG A 19 6.36 -5.97 3.49
C ARG A 19 7.51 -5.85 2.48
N ARG A 20 8.74 -6.28 2.83
CA ARG A 20 9.90 -6.30 1.92
C ARG A 20 9.73 -7.26 0.74
N ARG A 21 8.96 -8.34 0.91
CA ARG A 21 8.66 -9.33 -0.13
C ARG A 21 7.47 -8.96 -1.00
N ARG A 22 6.65 -7.98 -0.60
CA ARG A 22 5.52 -7.56 -1.42
C ARG A 22 6.05 -6.91 -2.70
N PRO A 23 5.48 -7.25 -3.86
CA PRO A 23 5.86 -6.61 -5.11
C PRO A 23 5.72 -5.09 -4.95
N LYS A 24 6.69 -4.33 -5.43
CA LYS A 24 6.61 -2.87 -5.36
C LYS A 24 5.38 -2.38 -6.13
N PRO A 25 4.64 -1.39 -5.63
CA PRO A 25 3.56 -0.79 -6.39
C PRO A 25 4.14 -0.21 -7.68
N ASN A 26 3.43 -0.41 -8.78
CA ASN A 26 3.78 0.06 -10.12
C ASN A 26 2.53 0.59 -10.82
N LEU A 27 2.70 1.22 -11.97
CA LEU A 27 1.60 1.85 -12.70
C LEU A 27 0.44 0.87 -12.95
N ASN A 28 0.72 -0.33 -13.45
CA ASN A 28 -0.33 -1.30 -13.77
C ASN A 28 -1.10 -1.74 -12.51
N ARG A 29 -0.40 -2.09 -11.43
CA ARG A 29 -1.06 -2.44 -10.15
C ARG A 29 -1.86 -1.27 -9.58
N CYS A 30 -1.38 -0.04 -9.75
CA CYS A 30 -2.11 1.14 -9.31
C CYS A 30 -3.40 1.34 -10.12
N LEU A 31 -3.34 1.16 -11.44
CA LEU A 31 -4.52 1.28 -12.32
C LEU A 31 -5.55 0.17 -12.05
N ASP A 32 -5.09 -1.05 -11.79
CA ASP A 32 -5.94 -2.19 -11.43
C ASP A 32 -6.66 -1.93 -10.10
N ALA A 33 -5.91 -1.48 -9.08
CA ALA A 33 -6.45 -1.07 -7.80
C ALA A 33 -7.39 0.15 -7.89
N ALA A 34 -7.12 1.09 -8.80
CA ALA A 34 -7.98 2.25 -9.04
C ALA A 34 -9.34 1.84 -9.60
N ALA A 35 -9.34 0.90 -10.56
CA ALA A 35 -10.54 0.36 -11.19
C ALA A 35 -11.34 -0.55 -10.24
N ALA A 36 -10.65 -1.40 -9.47
CA ALA A 36 -11.29 -2.26 -8.48
C ALA A 36 -11.83 -1.47 -7.28
N GLY A 37 -11.11 -0.42 -6.84
CA GLY A 37 -11.43 0.33 -5.65
C GLY A 37 -11.34 -0.52 -4.37
N GLY A 38 -12.00 -0.05 -3.30
CA GLY A 38 -12.11 -0.73 -2.01
C GLY A 38 -10.79 -1.31 -1.50
N VAL A 39 -10.85 -2.59 -1.10
CA VAL A 39 -9.72 -3.32 -0.48
C VAL A 39 -8.48 -3.37 -1.38
N MET A 40 -8.63 -3.42 -2.71
CA MET A 40 -7.46 -3.42 -3.60
C MET A 40 -6.72 -2.08 -3.58
N TRP A 41 -7.47 -0.97 -3.51
CA TRP A 41 -6.89 0.37 -3.33
C TRP A 41 -6.17 0.50 -1.99
N GLU A 42 -6.82 0.05 -0.92
CA GLU A 42 -6.26 0.10 0.44
C GLU A 42 -4.99 -0.75 0.56
N ASN A 43 -4.97 -1.93 -0.05
CA ASN A 43 -3.78 -2.78 -0.10
C ASN A 43 -2.64 -2.12 -0.87
N LEU A 44 -2.94 -1.44 -1.99
CA LEU A 44 -1.94 -0.66 -2.72
C LEU A 44 -1.35 0.45 -1.83
N CYS A 45 -2.17 1.21 -1.11
CA CYS A 45 -1.68 2.26 -0.22
C CYS A 45 -0.80 1.71 0.91
N ASN A 46 -1.15 0.53 1.46
CA ASN A 46 -0.33 -0.16 2.46
C ASN A 46 1.00 -0.69 1.90
N ASP A 47 1.07 -0.99 0.61
CA ASP A 47 2.30 -1.44 -0.07
C ASP A 47 3.30 -0.30 -0.34
N MET A 48 2.91 0.96 -0.10
CA MET A 48 3.80 2.11 -0.29
C MET A 48 4.73 2.28 0.92
N THR A 49 6.03 2.28 0.65
CA THR A 49 7.06 2.47 1.69
C THR A 49 7.30 3.94 2.03
N ASN A 50 6.95 4.85 1.12
CA ASN A 50 7.07 6.28 1.33
C ASN A 50 5.78 6.82 1.95
N SER A 51 5.91 7.47 3.11
CA SER A 51 4.79 7.97 3.91
C SER A 51 3.99 9.06 3.20
N THR A 52 4.64 9.90 2.39
CA THR A 52 3.97 10.94 1.59
C THR A 52 3.09 10.29 0.53
N ASP A 53 3.63 9.31 -0.21
CA ASP A 53 2.88 8.62 -1.25
C ASP A 53 1.71 7.83 -0.68
N ALA A 54 1.93 7.15 0.45
CA ALA A 54 0.87 6.46 1.17
C ALA A 54 -0.23 7.44 1.60
N GLY A 55 0.14 8.59 2.16
CA GLY A 55 -0.80 9.64 2.55
C GLY A 55 -1.62 10.17 1.37
N GLU A 56 -0.99 10.46 0.24
CA GLU A 56 -1.70 10.88 -0.97
C GLU A 56 -2.61 9.78 -1.52
N CYS A 57 -2.17 8.52 -1.46
CA CYS A 57 -2.99 7.37 -1.86
C CYS A 57 -4.26 7.27 -1.00
N TRP A 58 -4.14 7.44 0.32
CA TRP A 58 -5.27 7.41 1.24
C TRP A 58 -6.24 8.58 1.03
N ASP A 59 -5.77 9.79 0.74
CA ASP A 59 -6.63 10.95 0.38
C ASP A 59 -7.51 10.67 -0.85
N LYS A 60 -7.06 9.79 -1.74
CA LYS A 60 -7.80 9.42 -2.95
C LYS A 60 -8.82 8.30 -2.74
N THR A 61 -8.89 7.68 -1.56
CA THR A 61 -9.78 6.53 -1.29
C THR A 61 -11.24 6.80 -1.65
N LEU A 62 -11.76 7.97 -1.30
CA LEU A 62 -13.14 8.41 -1.55
C LEU A 62 -13.33 9.16 -2.87
N ARG A 63 -12.30 9.23 -3.72
CA ARG A 63 -12.36 9.91 -5.02
C ARG A 63 -12.80 8.94 -6.12
N SER A 64 -13.26 9.49 -7.24
CA SER A 64 -13.66 8.71 -8.41
C SER A 64 -12.49 7.91 -8.98
N GLU A 65 -12.80 6.80 -9.67
CA GLU A 65 -11.81 5.98 -10.38
C GLU A 65 -10.92 6.84 -11.28
N GLN A 66 -11.49 7.79 -12.02
CA GLN A 66 -10.74 8.66 -12.91
C GLN A 66 -9.69 9.50 -12.19
N MET A 67 -10.00 10.00 -10.99
CA MET A 67 -9.03 10.74 -10.16
C MET A 67 -7.93 9.82 -9.64
N LYS A 68 -8.27 8.60 -9.22
CA LYS A 68 -7.30 7.58 -8.79
C LYS A 68 -6.35 7.20 -9.92
N ARG A 69 -6.88 6.93 -11.12
CA ARG A 69 -6.09 6.66 -12.33
C ARG A 69 -5.16 7.80 -12.69
N ASN A 70 -5.66 9.05 -12.66
CA ASN A 70 -4.83 10.22 -12.94
C ASN A 70 -3.67 10.34 -11.94
N TRP A 71 -3.94 10.10 -10.66
CA TRP A 71 -2.91 10.05 -9.63
C TRP A 71 -1.88 8.94 -9.90
N CYS A 72 -2.32 7.72 -10.27
CA CYS A 72 -1.43 6.63 -10.65
C CYS A 72 -0.47 7.02 -11.77
N PHE A 73 -0.98 7.67 -12.83
CA PHE A 73 -0.13 8.15 -13.91
C PHE A 73 0.87 9.21 -13.42
N ASN A 74 0.44 10.19 -12.63
CA ASN A 74 1.35 11.20 -12.10
C ASN A 74 2.43 10.62 -11.18
N ARG A 75 2.09 9.60 -10.40
CA ARG A 75 3.00 8.99 -9.43
C ARG A 75 4.01 8.03 -10.05
N PHE A 76 3.56 7.17 -10.96
CA PHE A 76 4.38 6.07 -11.49
C PHE A 76 4.93 6.31 -12.89
N LYS A 77 4.43 7.32 -13.63
CA LYS A 77 4.90 7.62 -15.00
C LYS A 77 6.04 8.65 -15.03
N LYS A 78 6.58 9.08 -13.89
CA LYS A 78 7.79 9.93 -13.86
C LYS A 78 9.03 9.09 -14.15
N HIS A 79 9.48 9.20 -15.41
CA HIS A 79 10.79 8.87 -16.01
C HIS A 79 11.38 7.49 -15.73
#